data_AF-A0A6C0LAG1-F1
#
_entry.id   AF-A0A6C0LAG1-F1
#
_cell.length_a   1.000
_cell.length_b   1.000
_cell.length_c   1.000
_cell.angle_alpha   90.00
_cell.angle_beta   90.00
_cell.angle_gamma   90.00
#
_symmetry.space_group_name_H-M   'P 1'
#
loop_
_entity.id
_entity.type
_entity.pdbx_description
1 polymer ?
#
loop_
_entity_poly.entity_id
_entity_poly.type
_entity_poly.pdbx_seq_one_letter_code
_entity_poly.pdbx_strand_id
1 'polypeptide(L)'
;MSSDSVLRMNSSLPVDAMRMVSLPSELQTTDDVYGFVKNILSLEPTSINIVPMQTQGGVRYRSAFIDVSVNKETNIVPGWMENFANDCAFIPSENVPGGIHFDNGKNMHHIKLVPAKKQSPSKEPLKLDDGSWTSIYIPMIPDDLSSDNGDIRYETEEMLSEFFNDQLKIGKVSRVDFMSKPVPNSDRVAKCAYVHFETWYDNQTTKIVRKTIDSNGEFSCSGYYDGFEFSRFDNNRYINFKVNHKPIPAATEDMNVHQLAARVKILEEQNAQLEERIAEVQNENDDLKYMQGNAQLAADEYKRLNQELSKPLTMEEVFKQLRNKMEQFKVVSKELLEKYESNDAVEAAGVWELPEYKEYGFDYIGVINELYEEFVAAFIR
;
A
#
# COMPACT_ATOMS: atom_id res chain seq x y z
N MET A 1 -34.53 1.70 64.53
CA MET A 1 -34.29 1.38 63.11
C MET A 1 -33.89 2.69 62.44
N SER A 2 -32.57 2.88 62.32
CA SER A 2 -31.95 4.05 61.70
C SER A 2 -31.85 3.79 60.21
N SER A 3 -32.43 4.66 59.39
CA SER A 3 -32.28 4.62 57.94
C SER A 3 -31.29 5.71 57.52
N ASP A 4 -30.02 5.30 57.41
CA ASP A 4 -28.97 6.06 56.72
C ASP A 4 -29.32 6.19 55.24
N SER A 5 -29.85 7.34 54.85
CA SER A 5 -29.86 7.77 53.46
C SER A 5 -28.61 8.58 53.19
N VAL A 6 -27.51 7.89 52.88
CA VAL A 6 -26.29 8.49 52.33
C VAL A 6 -26.64 9.03 50.93
N LEU A 7 -26.94 10.32 50.86
CA LEU A 7 -26.94 11.09 49.62
C LEU A 7 -25.51 11.08 49.07
N ARG A 8 -25.23 10.16 48.14
CA ARG A 8 -24.02 10.22 47.31
C ARG A 8 -24.16 11.40 46.37
N MET A 9 -23.63 12.56 46.75
CA MET A 9 -23.39 13.65 45.82
C MET A 9 -22.18 13.30 44.95
N ASN A 10 -22.44 12.78 43.76
CA ASN A 10 -21.50 12.89 42.64
C ASN A 10 -21.54 14.35 42.15
N SER A 11 -20.85 15.25 42.85
CA SER A 11 -20.62 16.61 42.38
C SER A 11 -19.14 16.77 42.01
N SER A 12 -18.74 16.11 40.92
CA SER A 12 -17.57 16.61 40.18
C SER A 12 -17.95 18.01 39.71
N LEU A 13 -17.13 19.00 40.00
CA LEU A 13 -17.39 20.33 39.48
C LEU A 13 -17.37 20.32 37.96
N PRO A 14 -18.13 21.23 37.33
CA PRO A 14 -18.29 21.20 35.89
C PRO A 14 -16.99 21.46 35.10
N VAL A 15 -15.96 22.05 35.73
CA VAL A 15 -14.76 22.54 35.04
C VAL A 15 -13.53 22.47 35.96
N ASP A 16 -12.60 21.54 35.69
CA ASP A 16 -11.30 21.43 36.39
C ASP A 16 -10.24 22.40 35.84
N ALA A 17 -10.46 22.94 34.65
CA ALA A 17 -9.56 23.87 33.99
C ALA A 17 -10.30 24.77 32.99
N MET A 18 -9.81 25.97 32.70
CA MET A 18 -10.45 26.91 31.78
C MET A 18 -9.43 27.70 30.96
N ARG A 19 -9.91 28.30 29.88
CA ARG A 19 -9.13 29.19 29.03
C ARG A 19 -9.72 30.60 29.03
N MET A 20 -8.89 31.59 29.32
CA MET A 20 -9.16 33.00 29.05
C MET A 20 -8.70 33.34 27.63
N VAL A 21 -9.63 33.74 26.77
CA VAL A 21 -9.35 34.06 25.38
C VAL A 21 -9.02 35.55 25.24
N SER A 22 -7.88 35.85 24.62
CA SER A 22 -7.41 37.22 24.35
C SER A 22 -7.23 38.05 25.62
N LEU A 23 -6.14 37.79 26.33
CA LEU A 23 -5.80 38.49 27.57
C LEU A 23 -5.71 40.02 27.35
N PRO A 24 -6.37 40.82 28.20
CA PRO A 24 -6.25 42.27 28.15
C PRO A 24 -4.87 42.73 28.65
N SER A 25 -4.51 43.98 28.34
CA SER A 25 -3.22 44.61 28.72
C SER A 25 -2.91 44.59 30.21
N GLU A 26 -3.94 44.44 31.03
CA GLU A 26 -3.89 44.37 32.49
C GLU A 26 -3.59 42.94 33.00
N LEU A 27 -3.70 41.91 32.16
CA LEU A 27 -3.56 40.49 32.55
C LEU A 27 -2.44 39.82 31.76
N GLN A 28 -1.23 40.38 31.79
CA GLN A 28 -0.13 39.96 30.91
C GLN A 28 0.90 39.06 31.58
N THR A 29 0.86 38.94 32.91
CA THR A 29 1.69 38.03 33.68
C THR A 29 0.85 36.95 34.36
N THR A 30 1.50 35.86 34.79
CA THR A 30 0.85 34.80 35.57
C THR A 30 0.27 35.33 36.87
N ASP A 31 0.92 36.31 37.50
CA ASP A 31 0.48 36.92 38.76
C ASP A 31 -0.78 37.77 38.56
N ASP A 32 -0.87 38.51 37.45
CA ASP A 32 -2.07 39.28 37.11
C ASP A 32 -3.27 38.36 36.89
N VAL A 33 -3.07 37.28 36.11
CA VAL A 33 -4.10 36.27 35.86
C VAL A 33 -4.48 35.57 37.16
N TYR A 34 -3.51 35.22 38.01
CA TYR A 34 -3.76 34.63 39.32
C TYR A 34 -4.65 35.55 40.17
N GLY A 35 -4.28 36.82 40.29
CA GLY A 35 -5.04 37.81 41.05
C GLY A 35 -6.45 38.00 40.50
N PHE A 36 -6.62 38.00 39.17
CA PHE A 36 -7.93 38.09 38.53
C PHE A 36 -8.80 36.86 38.84
N VAL A 37 -8.27 35.66 38.63
CA VAL A 37 -9.01 34.40 38.87
C VAL A 37 -9.39 34.28 40.35
N LYS A 38 -8.47 34.61 41.25
CA LYS A 38 -8.71 34.54 42.69
C LYS A 38 -9.69 35.58 43.20
N ASN A 39 -9.46 36.85 42.85
CA ASN A 39 -10.19 37.95 43.48
C ASN A 39 -11.48 38.32 42.73
N ILE A 40 -11.50 38.17 41.40
CA ILE A 40 -12.66 38.53 40.57
C ILE A 40 -13.54 37.31 40.32
N LEU A 41 -12.94 36.17 39.94
CA LEU A 41 -13.71 34.95 39.66
C LEU A 41 -14.01 34.11 40.92
N SER A 42 -13.35 34.41 42.04
CA SER A 42 -13.49 33.66 43.30
C SER A 42 -13.12 32.18 43.15
N LEU A 43 -12.06 31.88 42.40
CA LEU A 43 -11.54 30.53 42.17
C LEU A 43 -10.10 30.41 42.64
N GLU A 44 -9.65 29.23 43.05
CA GLU A 44 -8.26 29.02 43.44
C GLU A 44 -7.47 28.37 42.28
N PRO A 45 -6.70 29.14 41.49
CA PRO A 45 -5.91 28.59 40.41
C PRO A 45 -4.73 27.79 40.96
N THR A 46 -4.49 26.60 40.40
CA THR A 46 -3.36 25.73 40.74
C THR A 46 -2.20 25.87 39.77
N SER A 47 -2.51 26.13 38.51
CA SER A 47 -1.54 26.29 37.43
C SER A 47 -2.03 27.33 36.44
N ILE A 48 -1.13 28.17 35.94
CA ILE A 48 -1.42 29.19 34.93
C ILE A 48 -0.33 29.14 33.87
N ASN A 49 -0.72 28.92 32.63
CA ASN A 49 0.15 28.97 31.47
C ASN A 49 -0.36 30.02 30.46
N ILE A 50 0.49 30.99 30.09
CA ILE A 50 0.15 32.03 29.13
C ILE A 50 0.81 31.73 27.79
N VAL A 51 -0.01 31.51 26.77
CA VAL A 51 0.45 31.11 25.44
C VAL A 51 0.19 32.22 24.42
N PRO A 52 1.20 32.63 23.63
CA PRO A 52 0.99 33.52 22.50
C PRO A 52 0.27 32.78 21.37
N MET A 53 -0.75 33.42 20.81
CA MET A 53 -1.60 32.90 19.76
C MET A 53 -1.73 33.89 18.60
N GLN A 54 -2.17 33.39 17.44
CA GLN A 54 -2.38 34.20 16.26
C GLN A 54 -3.70 33.82 15.59
N THR A 55 -4.48 34.83 15.18
CA THR A 55 -5.71 34.62 14.40
C THR A 55 -5.37 34.25 12.95
N GLN A 56 -6.33 33.72 12.19
CA GLN A 56 -6.16 33.46 10.75
C GLN A 56 -5.79 34.73 9.97
N GLY A 57 -6.25 35.90 10.42
CA GLY A 57 -5.89 37.21 9.87
C GLY A 57 -4.53 37.74 10.32
N GLY A 58 -3.73 36.96 11.05
CA GLY A 58 -2.38 37.32 11.46
C GLY A 58 -2.27 38.16 12.75
N VAL A 59 -3.39 38.54 13.37
CA VAL A 59 -3.39 39.32 14.63
C VAL A 59 -2.90 38.44 15.77
N ARG A 60 -1.84 38.89 16.47
CA ARG A 60 -1.29 38.23 17.65
C ARG A 60 -2.08 38.60 18.90
N TYR A 61 -2.27 37.64 19.79
CA TYR A 61 -2.92 37.81 21.10
C TYR A 61 -2.35 36.78 22.07
N ARG A 62 -2.67 36.89 23.37
CA ARG A 62 -2.31 35.88 24.38
C ARG A 62 -3.57 35.20 24.92
N SER A 63 -3.48 33.93 25.29
CA SER A 63 -4.52 33.24 26.07
C SER A 63 -3.90 32.66 27.32
N ALA A 64 -4.64 32.68 28.44
CA ALA A 64 -4.24 31.96 29.65
C ALA A 64 -5.01 30.65 29.75
N PHE A 65 -4.29 29.57 30.05
CA PHE A 65 -4.82 28.27 30.42
C PHE A 65 -4.64 28.11 31.92
N ILE A 66 -5.73 27.80 32.61
CA ILE A 66 -5.83 27.94 34.05
C ILE A 66 -6.43 26.66 34.60
N ASP A 67 -5.64 25.90 35.35
CA ASP A 67 -6.16 24.82 36.17
C ASP A 67 -6.68 25.40 37.48
N VAL A 68 -7.84 24.92 37.93
CA VAL A 68 -8.48 25.42 39.15
C VAL A 68 -8.67 24.28 40.14
N SER A 69 -8.21 24.48 41.36
CA SER A 69 -8.59 23.61 42.47
C SER A 69 -9.95 24.05 42.98
N VAL A 70 -10.82 23.07 43.22
CA VAL A 70 -12.04 23.37 43.92
C VAL A 70 -11.88 23.02 45.39
N ASN A 71 -12.08 24.03 46.22
CA ASN A 71 -12.16 23.82 47.65
C ASN A 71 -13.48 23.08 47.97
N LYS A 72 -13.37 21.77 48.20
CA LYS A 72 -14.50 20.87 48.47
C LYS A 72 -15.28 21.23 49.74
N GLU A 73 -14.71 22.06 50.62
CA GLU A 73 -15.29 22.37 51.93
C GLU A 73 -16.31 23.52 51.89
N THR A 74 -16.22 24.45 50.94
CA THR A 74 -17.14 25.59 50.89
C THR A 74 -18.33 25.38 49.96
N ASN A 75 -18.20 24.55 48.91
CA ASN A 75 -19.26 24.27 47.92
C ASN A 75 -19.91 25.53 47.29
N ILE A 76 -19.31 26.72 47.47
CA ILE A 76 -19.78 27.96 46.86
C ILE A 76 -19.16 28.05 45.47
N VAL A 77 -19.87 27.48 44.50
CA VAL A 77 -19.58 27.73 43.09
C VAL A 77 -20.27 29.03 42.71
N PRO A 78 -19.59 30.04 42.13
CA PRO A 78 -20.27 31.23 41.66
C PRO A 78 -21.43 30.86 40.72
N GLY A 79 -22.62 31.48 40.87
CA GLY A 79 -23.81 31.08 40.10
C GLY A 79 -23.65 31.14 38.58
N TRP A 80 -22.66 31.90 38.07
CA TRP A 80 -22.32 31.91 36.64
C TRP A 80 -21.66 30.61 36.15
N MET A 81 -21.13 29.79 37.05
CA MET A 81 -20.49 28.51 36.71
C MET A 81 -21.45 27.36 36.46
N GLU A 82 -22.69 27.42 36.97
CA GLU A 82 -23.67 26.34 36.80
C GLU A 82 -23.92 26.04 35.31
N ASN A 83 -23.83 27.06 34.46
CA ASN A 83 -23.96 26.94 33.00
C ASN A 83 -22.62 26.94 32.25
N PHE A 84 -21.51 27.27 32.93
CA PHE A 84 -20.17 27.36 32.33
C PHE A 84 -19.59 26.00 31.92
N ALA A 85 -20.07 24.89 32.49
CA ALA A 85 -19.66 23.54 32.06
C ALA A 85 -19.82 23.32 30.55
N ASN A 86 -20.93 23.84 30.02
CA ASN A 86 -21.43 23.50 28.71
C ASN A 86 -21.18 24.63 27.70
N ASP A 87 -21.11 25.88 28.17
CA ASP A 87 -20.97 27.08 27.35
C ASP A 87 -19.80 27.99 27.78
N CYS A 88 -19.43 28.92 26.90
CA CYS A 88 -18.49 29.98 27.27
C CYS A 88 -19.16 30.99 28.21
N ALA A 89 -18.39 31.53 29.16
CA ALA A 89 -18.79 32.66 29.98
C ALA A 89 -18.15 33.94 29.45
N PHE A 90 -18.84 35.05 29.66
CA PHE A 90 -18.37 36.39 29.33
C PHE A 90 -18.35 37.20 30.61
N ILE A 91 -17.20 37.78 30.93
CA ILE A 91 -17.04 38.71 32.05
C ILE A 91 -17.04 40.11 31.47
N PRO A 92 -18.13 40.90 31.64
CA PRO A 92 -18.20 42.27 31.16
C PRO A 92 -17.11 43.15 31.77
N SER A 93 -16.61 44.12 31.01
CA SER A 93 -15.57 45.04 31.48
C SER A 93 -15.96 45.85 32.71
N GLU A 94 -17.26 46.12 32.89
CA GLU A 94 -17.84 46.79 34.06
C GLU A 94 -17.66 46.01 35.37
N ASN A 95 -17.47 44.69 35.29
CA ASN A 95 -17.21 43.84 36.44
C ASN A 95 -15.71 43.76 36.79
N VAL A 96 -14.84 44.43 36.02
CA VAL A 96 -13.40 44.46 36.24
C VAL A 96 -13.00 45.86 36.73
N PRO A 97 -12.46 45.99 37.96
CA PRO A 97 -12.03 47.29 38.48
C PRO A 97 -10.98 47.94 37.56
N GLY A 98 -11.24 49.19 37.14
CA GLY A 98 -10.35 49.93 36.24
C GLY A 98 -10.58 49.69 34.75
N GLY A 99 -11.51 48.79 34.38
CA GLY A 99 -11.75 48.41 32.99
C GLY A 99 -10.66 47.49 32.44
N ILE A 100 -10.77 47.17 31.15
CA ILE A 100 -9.86 46.26 30.45
C ILE A 100 -9.63 46.76 29.03
N HIS A 101 -8.41 46.61 28.52
CA HIS A 101 -8.02 47.10 27.20
C HIS A 101 -7.29 46.06 26.38
N PHE A 102 -7.38 46.16 25.06
CA PHE A 102 -6.51 45.43 24.14
C PHE A 102 -5.09 46.03 24.18
N ASP A 103 -4.10 45.28 23.67
CA ASP A 103 -2.69 45.75 23.58
C ASP A 103 -2.51 47.07 22.80
N ASN A 104 -3.49 47.45 21.96
CA ASN A 104 -3.47 48.72 21.23
C ASN A 104 -4.15 49.88 22.01
N GLY A 105 -4.48 49.68 23.28
CA GLY A 105 -5.13 50.67 24.15
C GLY A 105 -6.62 50.87 23.92
N LYS A 106 -7.26 50.15 22.98
CA LYS A 106 -8.72 50.23 22.80
C LYS A 106 -9.43 49.45 23.91
N ASN A 107 -10.60 49.95 24.33
CA ASN A 107 -11.43 49.29 25.32
C ASN A 107 -11.82 47.88 24.85
N MET A 108 -11.70 46.92 25.77
CA MET A 108 -12.23 45.56 25.60
C MET A 108 -13.57 45.50 26.34
N HIS A 109 -14.62 44.97 25.70
CA HIS A 109 -15.96 44.96 26.29
C HIS A 109 -16.20 43.79 27.26
N HIS A 110 -15.47 42.69 27.08
CA HIS A 110 -15.59 41.51 27.92
C HIS A 110 -14.34 40.64 27.85
N ILE A 111 -14.12 39.82 28.86
CA ILE A 111 -13.21 38.67 28.81
C ILE A 111 -14.04 37.43 28.51
N LYS A 112 -13.65 36.66 27.49
CA LYS A 112 -14.28 35.39 27.18
C LYS A 112 -13.55 34.26 27.92
N LEU A 113 -14.29 33.56 28.77
CA LEU A 113 -13.87 32.33 29.40
C LEU A 113 -14.43 31.15 28.61
N VAL A 114 -13.61 30.15 28.37
CA VAL A 114 -14.01 28.90 27.73
C VAL A 114 -13.70 27.77 28.71
N PRO A 115 -14.68 26.94 29.10
CA PRO A 115 -14.39 25.78 29.93
C PRO A 115 -13.45 24.87 29.17
N ALA A 116 -12.41 24.35 29.83
CA ALA A 116 -11.69 23.22 29.27
C ALA A 116 -12.59 22.01 29.42
N LYS A 117 -13.31 21.69 28.35
CA LYS A 117 -13.90 20.38 28.23
C LYS A 117 -12.71 19.46 28.03
N LYS A 118 -12.28 18.76 29.08
CA LYS A 118 -11.56 17.49 28.89
C LYS A 118 -12.38 16.75 27.87
N GLN A 119 -11.87 16.66 26.64
CA GLN A 119 -12.59 16.03 25.55
C GLN A 119 -12.91 14.64 26.08
N SER A 120 -14.18 14.43 26.41
CA SER A 120 -14.74 13.13 26.72
C SER A 120 -15.62 12.79 25.52
N PRO A 121 -15.03 12.77 24.29
CA PRO A 121 -15.79 12.40 23.12
C PRO A 121 -16.37 11.03 23.41
N SER A 122 -17.61 10.84 22.98
CA SER A 122 -18.30 9.58 23.22
C SER A 122 -17.38 8.44 22.80
N LYS A 123 -17.13 7.53 23.74
CA LYS A 123 -16.47 6.23 23.49
C LYS A 123 -17.52 5.17 23.13
N GLU A 124 -18.77 5.57 22.90
CA GLU A 124 -19.81 4.65 22.45
C GLU A 124 -19.46 4.12 21.05
N PRO A 125 -19.77 2.85 20.75
CA PRO A 125 -19.56 2.26 19.45
C PRO A 125 -20.32 3.00 18.34
N LEU A 126 -19.60 3.47 17.32
CA LEU A 126 -20.18 3.94 16.07
C LEU A 126 -20.77 2.75 15.32
N LYS A 127 -22.07 2.83 15.00
CA LYS A 127 -22.72 1.85 14.12
C LYS A 127 -22.18 2.01 12.71
N LEU A 128 -21.59 0.94 12.18
CA LEU A 128 -21.06 0.86 10.84
C LEU A 128 -22.00 0.03 9.96
N ASP A 129 -22.11 0.39 8.69
CA ASP A 129 -22.84 -0.41 7.69
C ASP A 129 -22.04 -1.67 7.33
N ASP A 130 -22.74 -2.71 6.89
CA ASP A 130 -22.14 -3.95 6.41
C ASP A 130 -21.18 -3.66 5.25
N GLY A 131 -19.90 -4.08 5.40
CA GLY A 131 -18.84 -3.82 4.43
C GLY A 131 -18.02 -2.55 4.67
N SER A 132 -18.34 -1.76 5.68
CA SER A 132 -17.50 -0.64 6.12
C SER A 132 -16.12 -1.11 6.57
N TRP A 133 -15.08 -0.35 6.23
CA TRP A 133 -13.72 -0.67 6.66
C TRP A 133 -13.53 -0.43 8.17
N THR A 134 -12.81 -1.35 8.81
CA THR A 134 -12.54 -1.37 10.26
C THR A 134 -11.06 -1.19 10.60
N SER A 135 -10.20 -0.94 9.61
CA SER A 135 -8.75 -0.81 9.79
C SER A 135 -8.16 0.30 8.93
N ILE A 136 -7.15 0.98 9.49
CA ILE A 136 -6.37 2.03 8.82
C ILE A 136 -5.01 1.44 8.39
N TYR A 137 -4.53 1.85 7.21
CA TYR A 137 -3.14 1.70 6.78
C TYR A 137 -2.40 3.03 6.94
N ILE A 138 -1.21 2.98 7.55
CA ILE A 138 -0.28 4.10 7.67
C ILE A 138 0.91 3.80 6.74
N PRO A 139 1.04 4.50 5.60
CA PRO A 139 2.06 4.17 4.60
C PRO A 139 3.49 4.50 5.02
N MET A 140 3.66 5.45 5.93
CA MET A 140 4.96 5.89 6.41
C MET A 140 4.81 6.49 7.80
N ILE A 141 5.58 5.95 8.73
CA ILE A 141 5.78 6.48 10.08
C ILE A 141 7.21 7.05 10.09
N PRO A 142 7.39 8.37 10.25
CA PRO A 142 8.72 8.96 10.40
C PRO A 142 9.47 8.37 11.59
N ASP A 143 10.77 8.14 11.45
CA ASP A 143 11.62 7.59 12.53
C ASP A 143 11.75 8.55 13.72
N ASP A 144 11.58 9.85 13.47
CA ASP A 144 11.58 10.92 14.47
C ASP A 144 10.16 11.39 14.83
N LEU A 145 9.15 10.54 14.64
CA LEU A 145 7.78 10.86 15.02
C LEU A 145 7.64 10.81 16.55
N SER A 146 7.61 12.00 17.16
CA SER A 146 7.39 12.17 18.58
C SER A 146 6.40 13.29 18.90
N SER A 147 5.98 13.34 20.15
CA SER A 147 5.30 14.50 20.73
C SER A 147 5.86 14.78 22.12
N ASP A 148 5.55 15.96 22.66
CA ASP A 148 6.01 16.42 23.96
C ASP A 148 7.54 16.47 24.03
N ASN A 149 8.15 17.15 23.05
CA ASN A 149 9.60 17.37 22.95
C ASN A 149 10.44 16.07 22.91
N GLY A 150 9.89 15.00 22.35
CA GLY A 150 10.58 13.72 22.20
C GLY A 150 10.29 12.67 23.27
N ASP A 151 9.51 13.01 24.31
CA ASP A 151 9.20 12.11 25.42
C ASP A 151 8.27 10.97 25.00
N ILE A 152 7.32 11.25 24.10
CA ILE A 152 6.41 10.24 23.57
C ILE A 152 6.84 9.88 22.16
N ARG A 153 7.16 8.59 21.92
CA ARG A 153 7.56 8.05 20.61
C ARG A 153 6.60 6.99 20.13
N TYR A 154 6.13 7.13 18.89
CA TYR A 154 5.12 6.26 18.30
C TYR A 154 5.73 5.07 17.56
N GLU A 155 6.65 4.38 18.21
CA GLU A 155 7.43 3.30 17.61
C GLU A 155 6.90 1.90 17.96
N THR A 156 6.11 1.76 19.03
CA THR A 156 5.58 0.48 19.54
C THR A 156 4.08 0.37 19.31
N GLU A 157 3.57 -0.85 19.39
CA GLU A 157 2.13 -1.13 19.26
C GLU A 157 1.35 -0.44 20.38
N GLU A 158 1.86 -0.47 21.61
CA GLU A 158 1.27 0.17 22.78
C GLU A 158 1.11 1.68 22.56
N MET A 159 2.19 2.37 22.18
CA MET A 159 2.18 3.83 21.99
C MET A 159 1.27 4.25 20.83
N LEU A 160 1.28 3.50 19.73
CA LEU A 160 0.38 3.79 18.61
C LEU A 160 -1.09 3.49 18.97
N SER A 161 -1.33 2.45 19.77
CA SER A 161 -2.68 2.13 20.27
C SER A 161 -3.19 3.22 21.21
N GLU A 162 -2.37 3.69 22.14
CA GLU A 162 -2.69 4.82 23.04
C GLU A 162 -2.97 6.11 22.24
N PHE A 163 -2.18 6.37 21.20
CA PHE A 163 -2.43 7.49 20.29
C PHE A 163 -3.86 7.44 19.72
N PHE A 164 -4.29 6.30 19.18
CA PHE A 164 -5.63 6.18 18.60
C PHE A 164 -6.75 6.13 19.63
N ASN A 165 -6.52 5.47 20.78
CA ASN A 165 -7.50 5.24 21.83
C ASN A 165 -7.75 6.47 22.70
N ASP A 166 -6.67 7.13 23.14
CA ASP A 166 -6.70 8.09 24.24
C ASP A 166 -6.29 9.50 23.83
N GLN A 167 -5.44 9.66 22.81
CA GLN A 167 -5.06 10.99 22.33
C GLN A 167 -6.02 11.47 21.22
N LEU A 168 -6.09 10.74 20.11
CA LEU A 168 -6.97 11.04 18.98
C LEU A 168 -8.43 10.65 19.25
N LYS A 169 -8.64 9.63 20.12
CA LYS A 169 -9.94 9.14 20.59
C LYS A 169 -10.90 8.80 19.44
N ILE A 170 -10.44 8.05 18.44
CA ILE A 170 -11.27 7.67 17.28
C ILE A 170 -11.82 6.25 17.32
N GLY A 171 -11.26 5.39 18.16
CA GLY A 171 -11.75 4.02 18.33
C GLY A 171 -10.93 3.26 19.36
N LYS A 172 -11.35 2.03 19.64
CA LYS A 172 -10.61 1.05 20.43
C LYS A 172 -9.78 0.19 19.48
N VAL A 173 -8.46 0.27 19.58
CA VAL A 173 -7.52 -0.54 18.80
C VAL A 173 -7.50 -1.96 19.35
N SER A 174 -7.62 -2.93 18.44
CA SER A 174 -7.48 -4.36 18.71
C SER A 174 -6.02 -4.80 18.61
N ARG A 175 -5.30 -4.36 17.58
CA ARG A 175 -3.86 -4.59 17.39
C ARG A 175 -3.24 -3.64 16.36
N VAL A 176 -1.91 -3.58 16.37
CA VAL A 176 -1.12 -2.83 15.39
C VAL A 176 -0.07 -3.74 14.75
N ASP A 177 -0.16 -3.92 13.43
CA ASP A 177 0.79 -4.73 12.67
C ASP A 177 1.81 -3.81 11.96
N PHE A 178 3.06 -3.77 12.44
CA PHE A 178 4.13 -3.03 11.78
C PHE A 178 4.71 -3.80 10.58
N MET A 179 5.06 -3.07 9.54
CA MET A 179 5.68 -3.61 8.33
C MET A 179 6.79 -2.70 7.84
N SER A 180 7.89 -3.29 7.39
CA SER A 180 8.99 -2.57 6.77
C SER A 180 8.91 -2.71 5.25
N LYS A 181 8.90 -1.58 4.52
CA LYS A 181 8.89 -1.58 3.05
C LYS A 181 10.12 -0.83 2.52
N PRO A 182 10.86 -1.39 1.54
CA PRO A 182 11.90 -0.64 0.87
C PRO A 182 11.28 0.54 0.11
N VAL A 183 11.85 1.72 0.25
CA VAL A 183 11.39 2.92 -0.48
C VAL A 183 11.92 2.83 -1.91
N PRO A 184 11.08 2.99 -2.95
CA PRO A 184 11.56 2.99 -4.33
C PRO A 184 12.66 4.03 -4.53
N ASN A 185 13.78 3.62 -5.12
CA ASN A 185 14.95 4.47 -5.40
C ASN A 185 15.69 4.99 -4.15
N SER A 186 15.56 4.32 -3.00
CA SER A 186 16.34 4.64 -1.80
C SER A 186 16.74 3.39 -1.05
N ASP A 187 17.94 3.38 -0.46
CA ASP A 187 18.37 2.32 0.48
C ASP A 187 17.62 2.39 1.82
N ARG A 188 16.71 3.36 1.97
CA ARG A 188 15.91 3.51 3.18
C ARG A 188 14.73 2.54 3.18
N VAL A 189 14.47 2.00 4.37
CA VAL A 189 13.31 1.17 4.66
C VAL A 189 12.30 2.04 5.39
N ALA A 190 11.10 2.22 4.81
CA ALA A 190 10.01 2.93 5.45
C ALA A 190 9.25 1.99 6.39
N LYS A 191 9.06 2.44 7.64
CA LYS A 191 8.18 1.80 8.59
C LYS A 191 6.73 2.16 8.26
N CYS A 192 5.90 1.13 8.10
CA CYS A 192 4.47 1.22 7.84
C CYS A 192 3.72 0.53 8.99
N ALA A 193 2.43 0.82 9.15
CA ALA A 193 1.60 0.10 10.11
C ALA A 193 0.19 -0.15 9.57
N TYR A 194 -0.43 -1.24 10.03
CA TYR A 194 -1.86 -1.48 9.89
C TYR A 194 -2.49 -1.47 11.28
N VAL A 195 -3.47 -0.60 11.47
CA VAL A 195 -4.14 -0.40 12.75
C VAL A 195 -5.54 -0.98 12.64
N HIS A 196 -5.80 -2.02 13.42
CA HIS A 196 -7.07 -2.73 13.42
C HIS A 196 -7.92 -2.26 14.60
N PHE A 197 -9.13 -1.78 14.34
CA PHE A 197 -10.03 -1.33 15.39
C PHE A 197 -11.00 -2.45 15.77
N GLU A 198 -11.11 -2.73 17.07
CA GLU A 198 -12.21 -3.51 17.62
C GLU A 198 -13.53 -2.75 17.43
N THR A 199 -13.49 -1.43 17.64
CA THR A 199 -14.67 -0.57 17.55
C THR A 199 -14.26 0.86 17.22
N TRP A 200 -15.06 1.55 16.41
CA TRP A 200 -14.94 2.97 16.18
C TRP A 200 -15.76 3.75 17.18
N TYR A 201 -15.29 4.91 17.63
CA TYR A 201 -16.04 5.74 18.57
C TYR A 201 -16.99 6.69 17.83
N ASP A 202 -18.23 6.84 18.30
CA ASP A 202 -19.22 7.74 17.72
C ASP A 202 -18.99 9.19 18.16
N ASN A 203 -17.98 9.83 17.57
CA ASN A 203 -17.68 11.23 17.82
C ASN A 203 -17.32 12.00 16.54
N GLN A 204 -17.25 13.33 16.66
CA GLN A 204 -17.01 14.22 15.52
C GLN A 204 -15.64 13.97 14.87
N THR A 205 -14.59 13.75 15.66
CA THR A 205 -13.24 13.46 15.16
C THR A 205 -13.27 12.21 14.28
N THR A 206 -13.86 11.12 14.77
CA THR A 206 -14.03 9.88 14.00
C THR A 206 -14.79 10.13 12.69
N LYS A 207 -15.91 10.85 12.74
CA LYS A 207 -16.73 11.15 11.55
C LYS A 207 -15.95 11.94 10.51
N ILE A 208 -15.17 12.94 10.93
CA ILE A 208 -14.33 13.76 10.05
C ILE A 208 -13.22 12.90 9.42
N VAL A 209 -12.49 12.12 10.23
CA VAL A 209 -11.43 11.24 9.72
C VAL A 209 -12.00 10.27 8.69
N ARG A 210 -13.06 9.54 9.02
CA ARG A 210 -13.68 8.56 8.11
C ARG A 210 -14.16 9.21 6.82
N LYS A 211 -14.97 10.28 6.92
CA LYS A 211 -15.48 11.02 5.75
C LYS A 211 -14.35 11.53 4.85
N THR A 212 -13.25 12.00 5.43
CA THR A 212 -12.12 12.55 4.68
C THR A 212 -11.37 11.43 3.94
N ILE A 213 -11.13 10.30 4.60
CA ILE A 213 -10.54 9.11 3.96
C ILE A 213 -11.45 8.60 2.84
N ASP A 214 -12.76 8.53 3.05
CA ASP A 214 -13.71 8.06 2.03
C ASP A 214 -13.76 9.02 0.82
N SER A 215 -13.63 10.33 1.04
CA SER A 215 -13.71 11.34 -0.03
C SER A 215 -12.38 11.52 -0.78
N ASN A 216 -11.26 11.55 -0.06
CA ASN A 216 -9.94 11.92 -0.58
C ASN A 216 -8.98 10.73 -0.72
N GLY A 217 -9.34 9.57 -0.17
CA GLY A 217 -8.47 8.39 -0.09
C GLY A 217 -7.45 8.42 1.05
N GLU A 218 -7.21 9.59 1.67
CA GLU A 218 -6.29 9.74 2.78
C GLU A 218 -6.66 10.89 3.73
N PHE A 219 -6.18 10.80 4.98
CA PHE A 219 -6.26 11.86 5.99
C PHE A 219 -4.87 12.12 6.59
N SER A 220 -4.39 13.35 6.49
CA SER A 220 -3.11 13.77 7.09
C SER A 220 -3.32 14.23 8.54
N CYS A 221 -2.66 13.54 9.46
CA CYS A 221 -2.71 13.80 10.88
C CYS A 221 -1.38 14.39 11.34
N SER A 222 -1.39 15.64 11.80
CA SER A 222 -0.20 16.36 12.30
C SER A 222 -0.14 16.46 13.83
N GLY A 223 -1.08 15.82 14.52
CA GLY A 223 -1.22 15.88 15.96
C GLY A 223 -2.63 15.53 16.42
N TYR A 224 -2.95 15.87 17.66
CA TYR A 224 -4.26 15.65 18.26
C TYR A 224 -4.67 16.84 19.12
N TYR A 225 -5.94 16.86 19.55
CA TYR A 225 -6.43 17.89 20.46
C TYR A 225 -6.55 17.31 21.86
N ASP A 226 -5.76 17.82 22.80
CA ASP A 226 -5.72 17.32 24.19
C ASP A 226 -6.92 17.79 25.04
N GLY A 227 -7.69 18.75 24.53
CA GLY A 227 -8.80 19.41 25.24
C GLY A 227 -8.57 20.91 25.44
N PHE A 228 -7.34 21.38 25.26
CA PHE A 228 -6.91 22.77 25.43
C PHE A 228 -6.33 23.31 24.12
N GLU A 229 -5.33 22.60 23.59
CA GLU A 229 -4.59 22.98 22.41
C GLU A 229 -4.46 21.82 21.43
N PHE A 230 -4.08 22.17 20.21
CA PHE A 230 -3.72 21.18 19.22
C PHE A 230 -2.25 20.82 19.44
N SER A 231 -2.01 19.73 20.14
CA SER A 231 -0.70 19.14 20.37
C SER A 231 -0.18 18.60 19.04
N ARG A 232 0.73 19.35 18.41
CA ARG A 232 1.38 18.94 17.16
C ARG A 232 2.46 17.91 17.46
N PHE A 233 2.72 17.03 16.48
CA PHE A 233 3.95 16.26 16.50
C PHE A 233 5.16 17.18 16.38
N ASP A 234 6.26 16.77 17.00
CA ASP A 234 7.52 17.50 16.96
C ASP A 234 8.02 17.62 15.50
N ASN A 235 8.87 18.62 15.25
CA ASN A 235 9.45 18.88 13.91
C ASN A 235 8.42 19.07 12.78
N ASN A 236 7.17 19.45 13.10
CA ASN A 236 6.05 19.54 12.15
C ASN A 236 5.85 18.23 11.36
N ARG A 237 6.08 17.07 11.99
CA ARG A 237 5.80 15.77 11.39
C ARG A 237 4.30 15.54 11.24
N TYR A 238 3.96 14.63 10.34
CA TYR A 238 2.61 14.16 10.15
C TYR A 238 2.63 12.71 9.69
N ILE A 239 1.51 12.01 9.91
CA ILE A 239 1.26 10.65 9.42
C ILE A 239 -0.02 10.66 8.59
N ASN A 240 -0.05 9.83 7.55
CA ASN A 240 -1.20 9.72 6.66
C ASN A 240 -1.98 8.44 6.97
N PHE A 241 -3.29 8.56 7.10
CA PHE A 241 -4.21 7.44 7.27
C PHE A 241 -4.87 7.12 5.94
N LYS A 242 -4.90 5.85 5.56
CA LYS A 242 -5.61 5.33 4.37
C LYS A 242 -6.49 4.15 4.75
N VAL A 243 -7.48 3.83 3.92
CA VAL A 243 -8.24 2.58 4.09
C VAL A 243 -7.29 1.39 3.93
N ASN A 244 -7.34 0.46 4.88
CA ASN A 244 -6.73 -0.85 4.67
C ASN A 244 -7.70 -1.75 3.90
N HIS A 245 -7.46 -1.90 2.60
CA HIS A 245 -8.30 -2.75 1.72
C HIS A 245 -8.02 -4.25 1.85
N LYS A 246 -6.94 -4.65 2.54
CA LYS A 246 -6.56 -6.05 2.74
C LYS A 246 -6.28 -6.30 4.23
N PRO A 247 -7.31 -6.22 5.09
CA PRO A 247 -7.14 -6.51 6.50
C PRO A 247 -6.66 -7.95 6.68
N ILE A 248 -5.54 -8.11 7.38
CA ILE A 248 -5.03 -9.45 7.73
C ILE A 248 -5.99 -10.02 8.78
N PRO A 249 -6.52 -11.25 8.60
CA PRO A 249 -7.36 -11.88 9.61
C PRO A 249 -6.60 -11.99 10.93
N ALA A 250 -7.29 -11.80 12.07
CA ALA A 250 -6.69 -12.15 13.35
C ALA A 250 -6.34 -13.63 13.35
N ALA A 251 -5.12 -13.97 13.80
CA ALA A 251 -4.77 -15.34 14.06
C ALA A 251 -5.74 -15.84 15.15
N THR A 252 -6.56 -16.83 14.82
CA THR A 252 -7.40 -17.53 15.80
C THR A 252 -6.47 -18.15 16.84
N GLU A 253 -6.71 -17.85 18.13
CA GLU A 253 -5.88 -18.27 19.29
C GLU A 253 -5.72 -19.80 19.44
N ASP A 254 -6.34 -20.61 18.59
CA ASP A 254 -6.29 -22.07 18.67
C ASP A 254 -5.07 -22.73 18.01
N MET A 255 -4.20 -21.98 17.32
CA MET A 255 -2.95 -22.56 16.79
C MET A 255 -1.81 -22.42 17.79
N ASN A 256 -1.52 -23.52 18.48
CA ASN A 256 -0.29 -23.70 19.24
C ASN A 256 0.93 -23.38 18.36
N VAL A 257 1.94 -22.69 18.90
CA VAL A 257 3.19 -22.28 18.20
C VAL A 257 3.80 -23.40 17.34
N HIS A 258 3.67 -24.67 17.76
CA HIS A 258 4.12 -25.82 16.97
C HIS A 258 3.33 -26.05 15.67
N GLN A 259 2.02 -25.77 15.65
CA GLN A 259 1.18 -25.86 14.45
C GLN A 259 1.49 -24.72 13.48
N LEU A 260 1.78 -23.52 13.99
CA LEU A 260 2.25 -22.39 13.20
C LEU A 260 3.60 -22.70 12.53
N ALA A 261 4.57 -23.22 13.28
CA ALA A 261 5.85 -23.63 12.73
C ALA A 261 5.72 -24.76 11.68
N ALA A 262 4.85 -25.74 11.93
CA ALA A 262 4.56 -26.80 10.96
C ALA A 262 3.91 -26.25 9.68
N ARG A 263 3.02 -25.26 9.80
CA ARG A 263 2.34 -24.65 8.66
C ARG A 263 3.28 -23.75 7.85
N VAL A 264 4.17 -23.02 8.51
CA VAL A 264 5.26 -22.26 7.85
C VAL A 264 6.13 -23.21 7.06
N LYS A 265 6.56 -24.32 7.67
CA LYS A 265 7.37 -25.33 6.97
C LYS A 265 6.66 -25.92 5.75
N ILE A 266 5.37 -26.25 5.86
CA ILE A 266 4.57 -26.74 4.72
C ILE A 266 4.48 -25.67 3.61
N LEU A 267 4.31 -24.40 3.97
CA LEU A 267 4.25 -23.31 3.00
C LEU A 267 5.61 -23.07 2.32
N GLU A 268 6.71 -23.22 3.04
CA GLU A 268 8.07 -23.17 2.47
C GLU A 268 8.30 -24.32 1.48
N GLU A 269 7.89 -25.54 1.84
CA GLU A 269 7.95 -26.70 0.94
C GLU A 269 7.08 -26.52 -0.31
N GLN A 270 5.87 -25.96 -0.17
CA GLN A 270 5.00 -25.63 -1.31
C GLN A 270 5.59 -24.54 -2.21
N ASN A 271 6.21 -23.52 -1.63
CA ASN A 271 6.89 -22.49 -2.42
C ASN A 271 8.06 -23.08 -3.21
N ALA A 272 8.87 -23.94 -2.59
CA ALA A 272 9.97 -24.62 -3.29
C ALA A 272 9.46 -25.46 -4.47
N GLN A 273 8.35 -26.20 -4.29
CA GLN A 273 7.72 -26.97 -5.36
C GLN A 273 7.16 -26.08 -6.48
N LEU A 274 6.58 -24.93 -6.13
CA LEU A 274 6.07 -23.98 -7.12
C LEU A 274 7.20 -23.31 -7.90
N GLU A 275 8.32 -22.98 -7.24
CA GLU A 275 9.51 -22.44 -7.91
C GLU A 275 10.11 -23.45 -8.89
N GLU A 276 10.21 -24.72 -8.49
CA GLU A 276 10.62 -25.82 -9.38
C GLU A 276 9.68 -25.93 -10.58
N ARG A 277 8.36 -25.90 -10.35
CA ARG A 277 7.37 -25.97 -11.42
C ARG A 277 7.41 -24.76 -12.35
N ILE A 278 7.71 -23.57 -11.84
CA ILE A 278 7.93 -22.37 -12.65
C ILE A 278 9.16 -22.56 -13.54
N ALA A 279 10.26 -23.09 -13.01
CA ALA A 279 11.47 -23.35 -13.79
C ALA A 279 11.22 -24.38 -14.91
N GLU A 280 10.47 -25.45 -14.62
CA GLU A 280 10.06 -26.43 -15.63
C GLU A 280 9.22 -25.81 -16.75
N VAL A 281 8.19 -25.05 -16.39
CA VAL A 281 7.29 -24.40 -17.36
C VAL A 281 8.02 -23.32 -18.15
N GLN A 282 9.02 -22.66 -17.57
CA GLN A 282 9.88 -21.71 -18.29
C GLN A 282 10.73 -22.43 -19.34
N ASN A 283 11.36 -23.54 -19.00
CA ASN A 283 12.11 -24.37 -19.96
C ASN A 283 11.20 -24.87 -21.09
N GLU A 284 10.02 -25.41 -20.76
CA GLU A 284 9.04 -25.85 -21.78
C GLU A 284 8.64 -24.71 -22.72
N ASN A 285 8.44 -23.50 -22.19
CA ASN A 285 8.11 -22.32 -23.01
C ASN A 285 9.26 -21.89 -23.92
N ASP A 286 10.50 -21.99 -23.45
CA ASP A 286 11.66 -21.64 -24.26
C ASP A 286 11.90 -22.66 -25.38
N ASP A 287 11.69 -23.95 -25.09
CA ASP A 287 11.69 -25.01 -26.11
C ASP A 287 10.58 -24.81 -27.15
N LEU A 288 9.37 -24.46 -26.71
CA LEU A 288 8.25 -24.16 -27.61
C LEU A 288 8.52 -22.92 -28.48
N LYS A 289 9.12 -21.87 -27.92
CA LYS A 289 9.54 -20.69 -28.71
C LYS A 289 10.59 -21.06 -29.74
N TYR A 290 11.57 -21.89 -29.38
CA TYR A 290 12.58 -22.37 -30.30
C TYR A 290 11.96 -23.18 -31.45
N MET A 291 11.02 -24.08 -31.13
CA MET A 291 10.28 -24.85 -32.13
C MET A 291 9.40 -23.97 -33.03
N GLN A 292 8.72 -22.97 -32.47
CA GLN A 292 7.93 -22.00 -33.26
C GLN A 292 8.81 -21.17 -34.19
N GLY A 293 9.99 -20.73 -33.74
CA GLY A 293 10.96 -20.03 -34.58
C GLY A 293 11.39 -20.87 -35.78
N ASN A 294 11.72 -22.15 -35.54
CA ASN A 294 12.09 -23.08 -36.61
C ASN A 294 10.93 -23.38 -37.57
N ALA A 295 9.71 -23.54 -37.04
CA ALA A 295 8.52 -23.76 -37.86
C ALA A 295 8.21 -22.53 -38.74
N GLN A 296 8.42 -21.31 -38.23
CA GLN A 296 8.26 -20.07 -38.98
C GLN A 296 9.29 -19.97 -40.11
N LEU A 297 10.56 -20.30 -39.83
CA LEU A 297 11.61 -20.34 -40.85
C LEU A 297 11.29 -21.34 -41.97
N ALA A 298 10.82 -22.54 -41.62
CA ALA A 298 10.41 -23.54 -42.59
C ALA A 298 9.19 -23.09 -43.42
N ALA A 299 8.21 -22.42 -42.79
CA ALA A 299 7.05 -21.87 -43.47
C ALA A 299 7.44 -20.75 -44.45
N ASP A 300 8.37 -19.88 -44.05
CA ASP A 300 8.88 -18.80 -44.90
C ASP A 300 9.70 -19.35 -46.08
N GLU A 301 10.51 -20.38 -45.86
CA GLU A 301 11.25 -21.09 -46.92
C GLU A 301 10.30 -21.77 -47.92
N TYR A 302 9.28 -22.47 -47.42
CA TYR A 302 8.27 -23.10 -48.26
C TYR A 302 7.50 -22.07 -49.09
N LYS A 303 7.13 -20.92 -48.49
CA LYS A 303 6.46 -19.82 -49.19
C LYS A 303 7.35 -19.24 -50.29
N ARG A 304 8.65 -19.05 -50.02
CA ARG A 304 9.62 -18.62 -51.03
C ARG A 304 9.72 -19.62 -52.18
N LEU A 305 9.83 -20.92 -51.88
CA LEU A 305 9.90 -21.97 -52.90
C LEU A 305 8.65 -21.99 -53.79
N ASN A 306 7.46 -21.92 -53.19
CA ASN A 306 6.20 -21.85 -53.96
C ASN A 306 6.10 -20.57 -54.81
N GLN A 307 6.66 -19.46 -54.33
CA GLN A 307 6.72 -18.23 -55.11
C GLN A 307 7.72 -18.32 -56.28
N GLU A 308 8.80 -19.09 -56.12
CA GLU A 308 9.74 -19.41 -57.20
C GLU A 308 9.14 -20.39 -58.22
N LEU A 309 8.39 -21.40 -57.77
CA LEU A 309 7.70 -22.37 -58.63
C LEU A 309 6.49 -21.80 -59.40
N SER A 310 5.82 -20.79 -58.85
CA SER A 310 4.64 -20.15 -59.49
C SER A 310 5.01 -19.14 -60.58
N LYS A 311 6.31 -18.84 -60.76
CA LYS A 311 6.75 -18.08 -61.93
C LYS A 311 6.66 -18.98 -63.16
N PRO A 312 5.95 -18.57 -64.23
CA PRO A 312 5.94 -19.33 -65.47
C PRO A 312 7.37 -19.42 -66.00
N LEU A 313 7.93 -20.63 -65.98
CA LEU A 313 9.25 -20.90 -66.54
C LEU A 313 9.22 -20.62 -68.03
N THR A 314 10.20 -19.86 -68.51
CA THR A 314 10.46 -19.81 -69.95
C THR A 314 10.93 -21.19 -70.42
N MET A 315 10.69 -21.54 -71.68
CA MET A 315 11.13 -22.84 -72.22
C MET A 315 12.63 -23.07 -72.03
N GLU A 316 13.45 -22.01 -72.11
CA GLU A 316 14.89 -22.08 -71.87
C GLU A 316 15.24 -22.49 -70.42
N GLU A 317 14.49 -21.98 -69.45
CA GLU A 317 14.65 -22.36 -68.04
C GLU A 317 14.16 -23.78 -67.76
N VAL A 318 13.08 -24.23 -68.43
CA VAL A 318 12.62 -25.62 -68.37
C VAL A 318 13.72 -26.57 -68.87
N PHE A 319 14.36 -26.26 -70.01
CA PHE A 319 15.46 -27.08 -70.53
C PHE A 319 16.67 -27.08 -69.61
N LYS A 320 17.01 -25.93 -69.02
CA LYS A 320 18.12 -25.84 -68.07
C LYS A 320 17.86 -26.69 -66.82
N GLN A 321 16.63 -26.66 -66.29
CA GLN A 321 16.24 -27.51 -65.15
C GLN A 321 16.24 -29.00 -65.52
N LEU A 322 15.74 -29.35 -66.70
CA LEU A 322 15.74 -30.73 -67.19
C LEU A 322 17.17 -31.26 -67.32
N ARG A 323 18.06 -30.48 -67.95
CA ARG A 323 19.49 -30.81 -68.10
C ARG A 323 20.16 -31.02 -66.75
N ASN A 324 19.93 -30.12 -65.78
CA ASN A 324 20.50 -30.26 -64.44
C ASN A 324 19.98 -31.51 -63.72
N LYS A 325 18.69 -31.84 -63.82
CA LYS A 325 18.15 -33.08 -63.25
C LYS A 325 18.71 -34.33 -63.92
N MET A 326 18.92 -34.29 -65.23
CA MET A 326 19.55 -35.38 -65.96
C MET A 326 21.01 -35.57 -65.56
N GLU A 327 21.76 -34.49 -65.34
CA GLU A 327 23.14 -34.59 -64.81
C GLU A 327 23.18 -35.14 -63.38
N GLN A 328 22.26 -34.72 -62.50
CA GLN A 328 22.12 -35.32 -61.17
C GLN A 328 21.80 -36.82 -61.27
N PHE A 329 20.89 -37.20 -62.17
CA PHE A 329 20.55 -38.60 -62.40
C PHE A 329 21.74 -39.40 -62.92
N LYS A 330 22.57 -38.83 -63.80
CA LYS A 330 23.83 -39.45 -64.26
C LYS A 330 24.79 -39.67 -63.09
N VAL A 331 24.97 -38.68 -62.22
CA VAL A 331 25.86 -38.80 -61.04
C VAL A 331 25.37 -39.91 -60.11
N VAL A 332 24.08 -39.92 -59.74
CA VAL A 332 23.50 -40.96 -58.88
C VAL A 332 23.59 -42.34 -59.52
N SER A 333 23.33 -42.44 -60.83
CA SER A 333 23.44 -43.70 -61.57
C SER A 333 24.88 -44.21 -61.60
N LYS A 334 25.85 -43.32 -61.77
CA LYS A 334 27.28 -43.65 -61.74
C LYS A 334 27.74 -44.11 -60.35
N GLU A 335 27.32 -43.42 -59.28
CA GLU A 335 27.61 -43.83 -57.90
C GLU A 335 26.99 -45.20 -57.56
N LEU A 336 25.78 -45.48 -58.07
CA LEU A 336 25.14 -46.79 -57.94
C LEU A 336 25.91 -47.87 -58.72
N LEU A 337 26.42 -47.55 -59.92
CA LEU A 337 27.23 -48.46 -60.73
C LEU A 337 28.57 -48.77 -60.06
N GLU A 338 29.27 -47.75 -59.57
CA GLU A 338 30.54 -47.89 -58.84
C GLU A 338 30.34 -48.70 -57.55
N LYS A 339 29.20 -48.54 -56.85
CA LYS A 339 28.82 -49.42 -55.72
C LYS A 339 28.54 -50.87 -56.14
N TYR A 340 28.02 -51.09 -57.34
CA TYR A 340 27.71 -52.43 -57.85
C TYR A 340 28.98 -53.15 -58.34
N GLU A 341 29.88 -52.42 -59.01
CA GLU A 341 31.18 -52.92 -59.52
C GLU A 341 32.24 -53.07 -58.43
N SER A 342 32.24 -52.22 -57.39
CA SER A 342 33.13 -52.37 -56.22
C SER A 342 32.70 -53.47 -55.26
N ASN A 343 31.50 -54.04 -55.46
CA ASN A 343 31.05 -55.25 -54.79
C ASN A 343 31.62 -56.49 -55.49
N ASP A 344 32.94 -56.72 -55.35
CA ASP A 344 33.65 -57.99 -55.60
C ASP A 344 33.16 -59.15 -54.68
N ALA A 345 31.90 -59.10 -54.24
CA ALA A 345 31.25 -60.07 -53.37
C ALA A 345 30.04 -60.78 -54.03
N VAL A 346 29.81 -60.58 -55.34
CA VAL A 346 28.77 -61.34 -56.07
C VAL A 346 29.30 -62.69 -56.60
N GLU A 347 30.63 -62.90 -56.66
CA GLU A 347 31.20 -64.26 -56.81
C GLU A 347 31.36 -65.02 -55.47
N ALA A 348 31.16 -64.35 -54.32
CA ALA A 348 31.32 -64.97 -52.99
C ALA A 348 29.98 -65.38 -52.32
N ALA A 349 28.83 -64.98 -52.86
CA ALA A 349 27.52 -65.35 -52.34
C ALA A 349 26.71 -66.07 -53.43
N GLY A 350 26.74 -67.40 -53.42
CA GLY A 350 26.03 -68.27 -54.36
C GLY A 350 24.50 -68.16 -54.33
N VAL A 351 23.99 -67.06 -54.87
CA VAL A 351 22.57 -66.78 -55.20
C VAL A 351 22.66 -65.79 -56.35
N TRP A 352 22.51 -66.14 -57.63
CA TRP A 352 21.32 -66.66 -58.28
C TRP A 352 21.71 -67.49 -59.51
N GLU A 353 21.48 -68.80 -59.47
CA GLU A 353 21.14 -69.54 -60.68
C GLU A 353 19.64 -69.33 -60.93
N LEU A 354 19.29 -68.27 -61.66
CA LEU A 354 18.06 -68.26 -62.47
C LEU A 354 18.49 -68.29 -63.94
N PRO A 355 18.26 -69.40 -64.67
CA PRO A 355 18.79 -69.61 -66.02
C PRO A 355 18.22 -68.70 -67.12
N GLU A 356 17.22 -67.85 -66.87
CA GLU A 356 16.44 -67.23 -67.95
C GLU A 356 16.89 -65.83 -68.40
N TYR A 357 17.88 -65.20 -67.75
CA TYR A 357 18.32 -63.84 -68.13
C TYR A 357 19.70 -63.76 -68.77
N LYS A 358 20.44 -64.86 -68.91
CA LYS A 358 21.74 -64.86 -69.61
C LYS A 358 21.63 -64.86 -71.13
N GLU A 359 20.47 -65.19 -71.69
CA GLU A 359 20.31 -65.30 -73.16
C GLU A 359 19.91 -64.00 -73.84
N TYR A 360 19.56 -62.98 -73.07
CA TYR A 360 19.30 -61.64 -73.58
C TYR A 360 20.30 -60.68 -72.93
N GLY A 361 21.48 -60.57 -73.54
CA GLY A 361 22.42 -59.48 -73.32
C GLY A 361 21.79 -58.15 -73.77
N PHE A 362 20.80 -57.68 -73.03
CA PHE A 362 20.23 -56.35 -73.19
C PHE A 362 21.20 -55.39 -72.49
N ASP A 363 21.99 -54.69 -73.31
CA ASP A 363 22.75 -53.54 -72.89
C ASP A 363 21.77 -52.42 -72.51
N TYR A 364 21.21 -52.49 -71.30
CA TYR A 364 20.27 -51.52 -70.75
C TYR A 364 20.85 -50.11 -70.75
N ILE A 365 22.18 -49.99 -70.62
CA ILE A 365 22.91 -48.72 -70.62
C ILE A 365 23.05 -48.20 -72.05
N GLY A 366 23.37 -49.07 -73.01
CA GLY A 366 23.33 -48.79 -74.43
C GLY A 366 21.96 -48.28 -74.86
N VAL A 367 20.88 -48.97 -74.49
CA VAL A 367 19.50 -48.58 -74.82
C VAL A 367 19.11 -47.25 -74.18
N ILE A 368 19.50 -46.99 -72.92
CA ILE A 368 19.23 -45.69 -72.26
C ILE A 368 20.03 -44.55 -72.92
N ASN A 369 21.29 -44.80 -73.30
CA ASN A 369 22.10 -43.81 -74.02
C ASN A 369 21.60 -43.57 -75.44
N GLU A 370 21.12 -44.61 -76.13
CA GLU A 370 20.57 -44.50 -77.48
C GLU A 370 19.23 -43.76 -77.45
N LEU A 371 18.36 -44.06 -76.49
CA LEU A 371 17.13 -43.29 -76.24
C LEU A 371 17.42 -41.84 -75.81
N TYR A 372 18.50 -41.59 -75.08
CA TYR A 372 18.97 -40.24 -74.74
C TYR A 372 19.41 -39.46 -75.98
N GLU A 373 20.22 -40.07 -76.84
CA GLU A 373 20.68 -39.43 -78.08
C GLU A 373 19.55 -39.26 -79.10
N GLU A 374 18.63 -40.23 -79.22
CA GLU A 374 17.43 -40.09 -80.06
C GLU A 374 16.49 -39.01 -79.53
N PHE A 375 16.26 -38.93 -78.22
CA PHE A 375 15.48 -37.87 -77.61
C PHE A 375 16.11 -36.50 -77.83
N VAL A 376 17.44 -36.37 -77.68
CA VAL A 376 18.16 -35.11 -77.94
C VAL A 376 18.13 -34.75 -79.43
N ALA A 377 18.28 -35.73 -80.35
CA ALA A 377 18.29 -35.51 -81.79
C ALA A 377 16.90 -35.18 -82.37
N ALA A 378 15.84 -35.80 -81.86
CA ALA A 378 14.46 -35.51 -82.25
C ALA A 378 14.01 -34.11 -81.79
N PHE A 379 14.66 -33.55 -80.78
CA PHE A 379 14.29 -32.28 -80.16
C PHE A 379 15.10 -31.08 -80.68
N ILE A 380 16.26 -31.32 -81.30
CA ILE A 380 17.10 -30.28 -81.96
C ILE A 380 16.61 -29.99 -83.40
N ARG A 381 15.79 -30.86 -83.98
CA ARG A 381 15.03 -30.56 -85.21
C ARG A 381 13.75 -29.80 -84.88
#